data_AF-A0A8C0KGJ9-F1
#
_entry.id   AF-A0A8C0KGJ9-F1
#
_cell.length_a   1.000
_cell.length_b   1.000
_cell.length_c   1.000
_cell.angle_alpha   90.00
_cell.angle_beta   90.00
_cell.angle_gamma   90.00
#
_symmetry.space_group_name_H-M   'P 1'
#
loop_
_entity.id
_entity.type
_entity.pdbx_description
1 polymer ?
#
loop_
_entity_poly.entity_id
_entity_poly.type
_entity_poly.pdbx_seq_one_letter_code
_entity_poly.pdbx_strand_id
1 'polypeptide(L)'
;MVGVGISFLFCWILMTIVVLTFVIGGNMEKLVCEPYQNRKLFQILDTPYLLNENWKYYLSGMVLNKPDINLTFEQVYSDCKENKGIYSTLKLENTYNISEHLNIQEHARNLSNDFKNMNVNIDNIVLLDAAGRKNLMDFSSSGVDTIDYNVYLAEMGKTPTKVNLLSFADDLDTKANNLPQGSLKQSLKNNAQNLKTIHHGQVMPLEQSMSTINQSIKELQHKSSGLRVKVANILSSLDSAQDFLQTRISSVIVKESSKYGNMIIGYFEHYLQWVKISITEQIAACKPVATALDSAVDVFLCSYIIDPMNLFWFGIGKATIFLLPAIIFAVKLAKYYRRMDSEDVYDE
;
A
#
# COMPACT_ATOMS: atom_id res chain seq x y z
N MET A 1 2.92 85.32 27.45
CA MET A 1 1.79 85.48 26.52
C MET A 1 1.96 84.71 25.21
N VAL A 2 3.17 84.65 24.61
CA VAL A 2 3.43 83.93 23.34
C VAL A 2 2.96 82.46 23.34
N GLY A 3 3.24 81.70 24.40
CA GLY A 3 2.82 80.29 24.49
C GLY A 3 1.30 80.09 24.47
N VAL A 4 0.53 80.99 25.08
CA VAL A 4 -0.94 80.95 25.03
C VAL A 4 -1.46 81.21 23.62
N GLY A 5 -0.87 82.18 22.91
CA GLY A 5 -1.24 82.49 21.53
C GLY A 5 -0.95 81.34 20.57
N ILE A 6 0.21 80.69 20.70
CA ILE A 6 0.58 79.51 19.91
C ILE A 6 -0.37 78.34 20.22
N SER A 7 -0.61 78.03 21.50
CA SER A 7 -1.52 76.96 21.89
C SER A 7 -2.93 77.19 21.36
N PHE A 8 -3.43 78.43 21.39
CA PHE A 8 -4.75 78.77 20.84
C PHE A 8 -4.82 78.58 19.31
N LEU A 9 -3.77 78.98 18.58
CA LEU A 9 -3.70 78.84 17.13
C LEU A 9 -3.72 77.37 16.68
N PHE A 10 -3.02 76.48 17.39
CA PHE A 10 -2.98 75.06 17.05
C PHE A 10 -4.10 74.22 17.68
N CYS A 11 -4.77 74.71 18.73
CA CYS A 11 -5.80 73.96 19.45
C CYS A 11 -6.96 73.53 18.55
N TRP A 12 -7.45 74.41 17.67
CA TRP A 12 -8.58 74.06 16.79
C TRP A 12 -8.17 73.01 15.75
N ILE A 13 -6.95 73.09 15.20
CA ILE A 13 -6.40 72.11 14.25
C ILE A 13 -6.31 70.74 14.92
N LEU A 14 -5.75 70.68 16.13
CA LEU A 14 -5.64 69.44 16.91
C LEU A 14 -7.02 68.85 17.23
N MET A 15 -7.99 69.69 17.64
CA MET A 15 -9.36 69.25 17.87
C MET A 15 -9.99 68.68 16.60
N THR A 16 -9.84 69.32 15.44
CA THR A 16 -10.37 68.81 14.17
C THR A 16 -9.75 67.46 13.80
N ILE A 17 -8.43 67.31 13.92
CA ILE A 17 -7.73 66.05 13.64
C ILE A 17 -8.22 64.94 14.57
N VAL A 18 -8.32 65.21 15.87
CA VAL A 18 -8.83 64.24 16.86
C VAL A 18 -10.26 63.82 16.53
N VAL A 19 -11.14 64.76 16.20
CA VAL A 19 -12.54 64.43 15.88
C VAL A 19 -12.63 63.57 14.62
N LEU A 20 -11.89 63.90 13.56
CA LEU A 20 -11.89 63.12 12.32
C LEU A 20 -11.37 61.70 12.54
N THR A 21 -10.22 61.57 13.22
CA THR A 21 -9.62 60.26 13.52
C THR A 21 -10.45 59.45 14.50
N PHE A 22 -11.13 60.08 15.47
CA PHE A 22 -12.11 59.43 16.35
C PHE A 22 -13.29 58.87 15.57
N VAL A 23 -13.91 59.67 14.71
CA VAL A 23 -15.09 59.25 13.95
C VAL A 23 -14.72 58.08 13.03
N ILE A 24 -13.60 58.16 12.32
CA ILE A 24 -13.19 57.08 11.42
C ILE A 24 -12.76 55.84 12.24
N GLY A 25 -11.83 56.00 13.18
CA GLY A 25 -11.23 54.89 13.93
C GLY A 25 -12.23 54.18 14.83
N GLY A 26 -13.05 54.94 15.56
CA GLY A 26 -14.07 54.39 16.44
C GLY A 26 -15.17 53.62 15.68
N ASN A 27 -15.60 54.14 14.52
CA ASN A 27 -16.58 53.42 13.70
C ASN A 27 -15.97 52.18 13.03
N MET A 28 -14.75 52.25 12.51
CA MET A 28 -14.08 51.09 11.92
C MET A 28 -13.88 49.97 12.95
N GLU A 29 -13.47 50.33 14.17
CA GLU A 29 -13.31 49.38 15.27
C GLU A 29 -14.62 48.66 15.59
N LYS A 30 -15.70 49.43 15.78
CA LYS A 30 -17.01 48.88 16.21
C LYS A 30 -17.84 48.23 15.11
N LEU A 31 -17.70 48.65 13.86
CA LEU A 31 -18.51 48.14 12.73
C LEU A 31 -17.79 47.07 11.91
N VAL A 32 -16.45 47.07 11.89
CA VAL A 32 -15.67 46.15 11.05
C VAL A 32 -14.82 45.22 11.90
N CYS A 33 -13.91 45.75 12.72
CA CYS A 33 -12.88 44.96 13.40
C CYS A 33 -13.45 44.01 14.45
N GLU A 34 -14.19 44.53 15.42
CA GLU A 34 -14.79 43.71 16.48
C GLU A 34 -15.84 42.71 15.94
N PRO A 35 -16.72 43.09 14.98
CA PRO A 35 -17.64 42.13 14.35
C PRO A 35 -16.94 41.08 13.46
N TYR A 36 -15.81 41.39 12.84
CA TYR A 36 -15.02 40.43 12.07
C TYR A 36 -14.43 39.35 12.97
N GLN A 37 -13.74 39.75 14.05
CA GLN A 37 -13.13 38.83 15.01
C GLN A 37 -14.16 37.88 15.66
N ASN A 38 -15.34 38.41 15.99
CA ASN A 38 -16.44 37.64 16.59
C ASN A 38 -17.34 36.95 15.55
N ARG A 39 -17.00 37.02 14.25
CA ARG A 39 -17.76 36.47 13.11
C ARG A 39 -19.18 37.03 12.92
N LYS A 40 -19.60 38.00 13.73
CA LYS A 40 -20.89 38.68 13.61
C LYS A 40 -21.02 39.41 12.27
N LEU A 41 -19.91 39.89 11.71
CA LEU A 41 -19.92 40.52 10.39
C LEU A 41 -20.45 39.57 9.31
N PHE A 42 -20.01 38.31 9.35
CA PHE A 42 -20.49 37.29 8.41
C PHE A 42 -21.95 36.95 8.65
N GLN A 43 -22.38 36.83 9.91
CA GLN A 43 -23.79 36.60 10.25
C GLN A 43 -24.73 37.72 9.74
N ILE A 44 -24.25 38.97 9.71
CA ILE A 44 -25.01 40.07 9.12
C ILE A 44 -25.13 39.90 7.61
N LEU A 45 -24.03 39.56 6.92
CA LEU A 45 -24.05 39.27 5.47
C LEU A 45 -24.92 38.06 5.12
N ASP A 46 -25.10 37.14 6.07
CA ASP A 46 -25.95 35.96 5.97
C ASP A 46 -27.44 36.24 6.21
N THR A 47 -27.81 37.49 6.51
CA THR A 47 -29.22 37.87 6.70
C THR A 47 -30.00 37.64 5.40
N PRO A 48 -31.10 36.87 5.43
CA PRO A 48 -31.85 36.55 4.23
C PRO A 48 -32.34 37.80 3.51
N TYR A 49 -32.21 37.81 2.18
CA TYR A 49 -32.65 38.91 1.30
C TYR A 49 -31.96 40.27 1.52
N LEU A 50 -30.94 40.36 2.38
CA LEU A 50 -30.25 41.62 2.68
C LEU A 50 -29.46 42.14 1.48
N LEU A 51 -28.65 41.28 0.85
CA LEU A 51 -27.77 41.66 -0.26
C LEU A 51 -28.49 41.62 -1.62
N ASN A 52 -29.60 40.89 -1.73
CA ASN A 52 -30.41 40.78 -2.94
C ASN A 52 -31.83 40.36 -2.57
N GLU A 53 -32.83 41.10 -3.03
CA GLU A 53 -34.26 40.87 -2.72
C GLU A 53 -34.77 39.50 -3.19
N ASN A 54 -34.16 38.90 -4.21
CA ASN A 54 -34.60 37.62 -4.77
C ASN A 54 -33.86 36.41 -4.20
N TRP A 55 -32.78 36.61 -3.43
CA TRP A 55 -31.94 35.52 -2.95
C TRP A 55 -31.99 35.39 -1.44
N LYS A 56 -32.57 34.27 -0.97
CA LYS A 56 -32.59 33.92 0.45
C LYS A 56 -31.17 33.74 0.99
N TYR A 57 -30.29 33.05 0.25
CA TYR A 57 -28.87 32.93 0.56
C TYR A 57 -28.03 33.51 -0.59
N TYR A 58 -27.36 34.63 -0.36
CA TYR A 58 -26.65 35.37 -1.41
C TYR A 58 -25.54 34.55 -2.07
N LEU A 59 -24.68 33.89 -1.28
CA LEU A 59 -23.60 33.04 -1.81
C LEU A 59 -24.15 31.90 -2.65
N SER A 60 -25.26 31.30 -2.24
CA SER A 60 -25.88 30.21 -2.97
C SER A 60 -26.43 30.66 -4.33
N GLY A 61 -27.09 31.82 -4.37
CA GLY A 61 -27.54 32.44 -5.62
C GLY A 61 -26.37 32.76 -6.56
N MET A 62 -25.26 33.27 -6.01
CA MET A 62 -24.08 33.64 -6.79
C MET A 62 -23.28 32.45 -7.32
N VAL A 63 -23.03 31.43 -6.49
CA VAL A 63 -22.13 30.31 -6.81
C VAL A 63 -22.86 29.15 -7.47
N LEU A 64 -24.05 28.81 -6.96
CA LEU A 64 -24.81 27.63 -7.39
C LEU A 64 -25.95 27.98 -8.36
N ASN A 65 -26.23 29.27 -8.56
CA ASN A 65 -27.42 29.76 -9.26
C ASN A 65 -28.73 29.18 -8.66
N LYS A 66 -28.71 28.88 -7.36
CA LYS A 66 -29.80 28.26 -6.59
C LYS A 66 -29.95 28.99 -5.26
N PRO A 67 -30.90 29.93 -5.10
CA PRO A 67 -30.93 30.82 -3.93
C PRO A 67 -31.41 30.16 -2.63
N ASP A 68 -31.99 28.97 -2.68
CA ASP A 68 -32.64 28.31 -1.53
C ASP A 68 -31.73 27.38 -0.72
N ILE A 69 -30.51 27.11 -1.18
CA ILE A 69 -29.56 26.25 -0.46
C ILE A 69 -28.90 27.08 0.64
N ASN A 70 -28.89 26.53 1.86
CA ASN A 70 -28.28 27.17 3.01
C ASN A 70 -26.74 27.21 2.87
N LEU A 71 -26.21 28.22 2.18
CA LEU A 71 -24.78 28.48 2.02
C LEU A 71 -24.49 29.88 2.54
N THR A 72 -23.80 29.95 3.68
CA THR A 72 -23.55 31.18 4.44
C THR A 72 -22.07 31.55 4.44
N PHE A 73 -21.75 32.85 4.46
CA PHE A 73 -20.40 33.40 4.58
C PHE A 73 -19.73 32.91 5.86
N GLU A 74 -20.46 32.83 6.98
CA GLU A 74 -19.91 32.34 8.25
C GLU A 74 -19.48 30.87 8.14
N GLN A 75 -20.33 30.02 7.55
CA GLN A 75 -20.02 28.61 7.35
C GLN A 75 -18.82 28.47 6.41
N VAL A 76 -18.83 29.17 5.27
CA VAL A 76 -17.74 29.11 4.27
C VAL A 76 -16.42 29.55 4.89
N TYR A 77 -16.42 30.67 5.62
CA TYR A 77 -15.22 31.15 6.30
C TYR A 77 -14.71 30.14 7.35
N SER A 78 -15.61 29.58 8.18
CA SER A 78 -15.24 28.60 9.20
C SER A 78 -14.69 27.30 8.60
N ASP A 79 -15.36 26.77 7.56
CA ASP A 79 -14.94 25.58 6.84
C ASP A 79 -13.55 25.78 6.19
N CYS A 80 -13.30 26.97 5.64
CA CYS A 80 -11.99 27.31 5.08
C CYS A 80 -10.90 27.44 6.15
N LYS A 81 -11.23 27.98 7.33
CA LYS A 81 -10.29 28.05 8.46
C LYS A 81 -9.89 26.65 8.95
N GLU A 82 -10.81 25.68 8.87
CA GLU A 82 -10.60 24.25 9.15
C GLU A 82 -9.91 23.49 8.01
N ASN A 83 -9.49 24.17 6.93
CA ASN A 83 -8.82 23.55 5.78
C ASN A 83 -9.68 22.54 5.01
N LYS A 84 -11.00 22.73 4.97
CA LYS A 84 -11.88 21.91 4.13
C LYS A 84 -11.69 22.25 2.65
N GLY A 85 -11.99 21.28 1.79
CA GLY A 85 -11.98 21.42 0.34
C GLY A 85 -13.14 22.29 -0.16
N ILE A 86 -12.90 23.08 -1.20
CA ILE A 86 -13.90 23.99 -1.79
C ILE A 86 -15.19 23.27 -2.20
N TYR A 87 -15.09 22.02 -2.67
CA TYR A 87 -16.26 21.26 -3.13
C TYR A 87 -17.31 21.08 -2.02
N SER A 88 -16.88 20.63 -0.84
CA SER A 88 -17.76 20.46 0.32
C SER A 88 -18.16 21.80 0.94
N THR A 89 -17.22 22.74 1.05
CA THR A 89 -17.48 24.08 1.61
C THR A 89 -18.54 24.86 0.83
N LEU A 90 -18.48 24.85 -0.50
CA LEU A 90 -19.45 25.54 -1.36
C LEU A 90 -20.67 24.70 -1.72
N LYS A 91 -20.78 23.47 -1.18
CA LYS A 91 -21.88 22.53 -1.44
C LYS A 91 -22.09 22.27 -2.95
N LEU A 92 -20.99 22.12 -3.69
CA LEU A 92 -20.99 21.98 -5.14
C LEU A 92 -21.71 20.71 -5.61
N GLU A 93 -21.96 19.73 -4.73
CA GLU A 93 -22.78 18.56 -5.03
C GLU A 93 -24.20 18.92 -5.51
N ASN A 94 -24.71 20.11 -5.13
CA ASN A 94 -26.01 20.58 -5.59
C ASN A 94 -26.00 21.05 -7.05
N THR A 95 -24.83 21.27 -7.65
CA THR A 95 -24.68 21.63 -9.06
C THR A 95 -24.15 20.47 -9.87
N TYR A 96 -23.12 19.78 -9.36
CA TYR A 96 -22.50 18.65 -10.04
C TYR A 96 -22.20 17.53 -9.04
N ASN A 97 -23.01 16.46 -9.07
CA ASN A 97 -22.84 15.33 -8.17
C ASN A 97 -21.78 14.35 -8.68
N ILE A 98 -20.56 14.48 -8.16
CA ILE A 98 -19.43 13.60 -8.52
C ILE A 98 -19.70 12.16 -8.09
N SER A 99 -20.45 11.94 -7.00
CA SER A 99 -20.71 10.58 -6.48
C SER A 99 -21.52 9.72 -7.44
N GLU A 100 -22.38 10.33 -8.26
CA GLU A 100 -23.16 9.61 -9.28
C GLU A 100 -22.25 9.09 -10.40
N HIS A 101 -21.23 9.85 -10.77
CA HIS A 101 -20.32 9.54 -11.87
C HIS A 101 -19.19 8.59 -11.48
N LEU A 102 -18.85 8.52 -10.18
CA LEU A 102 -17.83 7.62 -9.64
C LEU A 102 -18.41 6.26 -9.21
N ASN A 103 -19.68 5.97 -9.49
CA ASN A 103 -20.28 4.68 -9.15
C ASN A 103 -19.96 3.62 -10.22
N ILE A 104 -18.98 2.75 -9.94
CA ILE A 104 -18.59 1.66 -10.84
C ILE A 104 -19.53 0.44 -10.77
N GLN A 105 -20.54 0.41 -9.91
CA GLN A 105 -21.37 -0.78 -9.68
C GLN A 105 -21.98 -1.36 -10.97
N GLU A 106 -22.35 -0.51 -11.93
CA GLU A 106 -22.88 -0.96 -13.22
C GLU A 106 -21.83 -1.71 -14.06
N HIS A 107 -20.63 -1.14 -14.18
CA HIS A 107 -19.52 -1.73 -14.92
C HIS A 107 -18.94 -2.96 -14.19
N ALA A 108 -18.89 -2.91 -12.87
CA ALA A 108 -18.45 -4.01 -12.00
C ALA A 108 -19.39 -5.22 -12.07
N ARG A 109 -20.72 -5.00 -12.14
CA ARG A 109 -21.69 -6.08 -12.32
C ARG A 109 -21.50 -6.81 -13.63
N ASN A 110 -21.27 -6.08 -14.73
CA ASN A 110 -21.05 -6.68 -16.03
C ASN A 110 -19.79 -7.54 -16.03
N LEU A 111 -18.67 -7.00 -15.55
CA LEU A 111 -17.41 -7.74 -15.47
C LEU A 111 -17.51 -8.98 -14.56
N SER A 112 -18.15 -8.87 -13.39
CA SER A 112 -18.37 -10.00 -12.49
C SER A 112 -19.25 -11.09 -13.12
N ASN A 113 -20.27 -10.70 -13.89
CA ASN A 113 -21.13 -11.62 -14.60
C ASN A 113 -20.39 -12.33 -15.74
N ASP A 114 -19.52 -11.63 -16.47
CA ASP A 114 -18.71 -12.23 -17.55
C ASP A 114 -17.79 -13.33 -17.00
N PHE A 115 -17.14 -13.11 -15.85
CA PHE A 115 -16.33 -14.14 -15.20
C PHE A 115 -17.14 -15.29 -14.62
N LYS A 116 -18.36 -15.05 -14.10
CA LYS A 116 -19.24 -16.11 -13.59
C LYS A 116 -19.84 -16.97 -14.70
N ASN A 117 -20.13 -16.36 -15.85
CA ASN A 117 -20.73 -17.02 -17.00
C ASN A 117 -19.67 -17.60 -17.96
N MET A 118 -18.40 -17.57 -17.57
CA MET A 118 -17.31 -18.12 -18.36
C MET A 118 -17.52 -19.64 -18.55
N ASN A 119 -17.75 -20.05 -19.80
CA ASN A 119 -17.87 -21.45 -20.14
C ASN A 119 -16.48 -22.03 -20.47
N VAL A 120 -15.87 -22.70 -19.51
CA VAL A 120 -14.56 -23.36 -19.69
C VAL A 120 -14.79 -24.83 -19.97
N ASN A 121 -14.57 -25.22 -21.23
CA ASN A 121 -14.62 -26.62 -21.61
C ASN A 121 -13.21 -27.18 -21.74
N ILE A 122 -12.87 -28.15 -20.89
CA ILE A 122 -11.59 -28.88 -20.94
C ILE A 122 -11.93 -30.33 -21.30
N ASP A 123 -12.35 -30.50 -22.54
CA ASP A 123 -12.58 -31.82 -23.12
C ASP A 123 -11.28 -32.38 -23.71
N ASN A 124 -11.22 -33.71 -23.83
CA ASN A 124 -10.18 -34.45 -24.56
C ASN A 124 -8.78 -34.54 -23.93
N ILE A 125 -8.59 -34.18 -22.66
CA ILE A 125 -7.34 -34.51 -21.97
C ILE A 125 -7.40 -35.97 -21.52
N VAL A 126 -6.53 -36.80 -22.09
CA VAL A 126 -6.34 -38.20 -21.69
C VAL A 126 -4.91 -38.35 -21.18
N LEU A 127 -4.74 -38.54 -19.86
CA LEU A 127 -3.41 -38.67 -19.24
C LEU A 127 -2.75 -40.02 -19.53
N LEU A 128 -3.55 -41.08 -19.52
CA LEU A 128 -3.13 -42.43 -19.88
C LEU A 128 -4.27 -43.11 -20.62
N ASP A 129 -4.01 -43.52 -21.85
CA ASP A 129 -4.99 -44.19 -22.68
C ASP A 129 -5.17 -45.67 -22.28
N ALA A 130 -6.17 -46.32 -22.87
CA ALA A 130 -6.47 -47.72 -22.58
C ALA A 130 -5.28 -48.65 -22.91
N ALA A 131 -4.53 -48.35 -23.97
CA ALA A 131 -3.36 -49.12 -24.36
C ALA A 131 -2.22 -48.99 -23.34
N GLY A 132 -1.90 -47.78 -22.91
CA GLY A 132 -0.90 -47.51 -21.87
C GLY A 132 -1.28 -48.12 -20.52
N ARG A 133 -2.56 -48.03 -20.12
CA ARG A 133 -3.08 -48.69 -18.91
C ARG A 133 -2.94 -50.20 -19.00
N LYS A 134 -3.26 -50.79 -20.14
CA LYS A 134 -3.08 -52.23 -20.37
C LYS A 134 -1.60 -52.62 -20.28
N ASN A 135 -0.70 -51.88 -20.92
CA ASN A 135 0.74 -52.14 -20.87
C ASN A 135 1.28 -52.11 -19.44
N LEU A 136 0.84 -51.16 -18.60
CA LEU A 136 1.24 -51.11 -17.19
C LEU A 136 0.69 -52.31 -16.40
N MET A 137 -0.57 -52.70 -16.63
CA MET A 137 -1.17 -53.86 -15.98
C MET A 137 -0.49 -55.18 -16.40
N ASP A 138 -0.16 -55.30 -17.68
CA ASP A 138 0.55 -56.45 -18.23
C ASP A 138 1.98 -56.50 -17.67
N PHE A 139 2.67 -55.35 -17.54
CA PHE A 139 3.99 -55.28 -16.89
C PHE A 139 3.93 -55.66 -15.41
N SER A 140 2.92 -55.18 -14.68
CA SER A 140 2.64 -55.57 -13.29
C SER A 140 2.40 -57.07 -13.13
N SER A 141 1.88 -57.71 -14.18
CA SER A 141 1.56 -59.14 -14.23
C SER A 141 2.63 -59.96 -14.96
N SER A 142 3.82 -59.40 -15.24
CA SER A 142 4.93 -60.10 -15.88
C SER A 142 5.55 -61.21 -15.02
N GLY A 143 5.22 -61.25 -13.72
CA GLY A 143 5.74 -62.24 -12.77
C GLY A 143 7.17 -61.98 -12.31
N VAL A 144 7.82 -60.90 -12.78
CA VAL A 144 9.19 -60.54 -12.40
C VAL A 144 9.34 -60.31 -10.89
N ASP A 145 8.31 -59.84 -10.21
CA ASP A 145 8.30 -59.65 -8.75
C ASP A 145 8.04 -60.94 -7.96
N THR A 146 7.63 -62.01 -8.64
CA THR A 146 7.34 -63.33 -8.05
C THR A 146 8.46 -64.36 -8.24
N ILE A 147 9.52 -64.01 -8.97
CA ILE A 147 10.69 -64.88 -9.17
C ILE A 147 11.31 -65.19 -7.80
N ASP A 148 11.57 -66.48 -7.53
CA ASP A 148 12.34 -66.87 -6.35
C ASP A 148 13.83 -66.61 -6.59
N TYR A 149 14.21 -65.35 -6.42
CA TYR A 149 15.59 -64.89 -6.58
C TYR A 149 16.57 -65.61 -5.65
N ASN A 150 16.10 -66.14 -4.50
CA ASN A 150 16.97 -66.82 -3.54
C ASN A 150 17.55 -68.10 -4.12
N VAL A 151 16.80 -68.82 -4.96
CA VAL A 151 17.28 -70.03 -5.65
C VAL A 151 18.46 -69.70 -6.57
N TYR A 152 18.33 -68.65 -7.37
CA TYR A 152 19.39 -68.23 -8.29
C TYR A 152 20.61 -67.68 -7.53
N LEU A 153 20.41 -66.91 -6.47
CA LEU A 153 21.49 -66.41 -5.61
C LEU A 153 22.23 -67.56 -4.91
N ALA A 154 21.52 -68.61 -4.47
CA ALA A 154 22.12 -69.79 -3.86
C ALA A 154 22.96 -70.59 -4.86
N GLU A 155 22.51 -70.71 -6.11
CA GLU A 155 23.27 -71.41 -7.16
C GLU A 155 24.55 -70.64 -7.53
N MET A 156 24.46 -69.32 -7.66
CA MET A 156 25.61 -68.45 -7.95
C MET A 156 26.63 -68.38 -6.79
N GLY A 157 26.23 -68.78 -5.58
CA GLY A 157 27.12 -68.87 -4.42
C GLY A 157 27.98 -70.13 -4.36
N LYS A 158 27.77 -71.11 -5.25
CA LYS A 158 28.55 -72.36 -5.29
C LYS A 158 29.88 -72.17 -6.02
N THR A 159 30.89 -72.97 -5.66
CA THR A 159 32.15 -73.03 -6.41
C THR A 159 31.94 -73.77 -7.74
N PRO A 160 32.54 -73.33 -8.86
CA PRO A 160 32.35 -74.00 -10.16
C PRO A 160 32.90 -75.43 -10.21
N THR A 161 33.86 -75.73 -9.33
CA THR A 161 34.52 -77.04 -9.25
C THR A 161 34.28 -77.69 -7.89
N LYS A 162 34.27 -79.02 -7.87
CA LYS A 162 34.15 -79.82 -6.64
C LYS A 162 35.41 -79.78 -5.77
N VAL A 163 36.55 -79.50 -6.39
CA VAL A 163 37.86 -79.41 -5.73
C VAL A 163 38.58 -78.16 -6.21
N ASN A 164 39.48 -77.63 -5.40
CA ASN A 164 40.37 -76.56 -5.82
C ASN A 164 41.37 -77.13 -6.86
N LEU A 165 41.24 -76.73 -8.12
CA LEU A 165 42.05 -77.26 -9.21
C LEU A 165 43.54 -76.93 -9.06
N LEU A 166 43.88 -75.78 -8.47
CA LEU A 166 45.26 -75.39 -8.22
C LEU A 166 45.87 -76.26 -7.12
N SER A 167 45.20 -76.39 -5.98
CA SER A 167 45.66 -77.26 -4.89
C SER A 167 45.78 -78.72 -5.34
N PHE A 168 44.85 -79.19 -6.17
CA PHE A 168 44.92 -80.54 -6.74
C PHE A 168 46.07 -80.70 -7.73
N ALA A 169 46.31 -79.70 -8.59
CA ALA A 169 47.46 -79.69 -9.49
C ALA A 169 48.79 -79.67 -8.72
N ASP A 170 48.90 -78.91 -7.64
CA ASP A 170 50.11 -78.83 -6.82
C ASP A 170 50.39 -80.12 -6.05
N ASP A 171 49.35 -80.83 -5.58
CA ASP A 171 49.49 -82.17 -5.00
C ASP A 171 49.98 -83.19 -6.05
N LEU A 172 49.45 -83.13 -7.29
CA LEU A 172 49.91 -83.97 -8.40
C LEU A 172 51.38 -83.68 -8.76
N ASP A 173 51.78 -82.41 -8.82
CA ASP A 173 53.17 -82.00 -9.06
C ASP A 173 54.11 -82.52 -7.96
N THR A 174 53.71 -82.39 -6.70
CA THR A 174 54.46 -82.86 -5.54
C THR A 174 54.66 -84.38 -5.58
N LYS A 175 53.58 -85.13 -5.83
CA LYS A 175 53.64 -86.58 -5.98
C LYS A 175 54.49 -87.01 -7.18
N ALA A 176 54.38 -86.31 -8.31
CA ALA A 176 55.18 -86.58 -9.50
C ALA A 176 56.68 -86.35 -9.25
N ASN A 177 57.06 -85.34 -8.47
CA ASN A 177 58.46 -85.03 -8.18
C ASN A 177 59.17 -86.15 -7.42
N ASN A 178 58.46 -86.87 -6.56
CA ASN A 178 58.98 -88.01 -5.77
C ASN A 178 59.12 -89.32 -6.58
N LEU A 179 58.62 -89.36 -7.82
CA LEU A 179 58.73 -90.54 -8.69
C LEU A 179 60.06 -90.54 -9.49
N PRO A 180 60.60 -91.74 -9.82
CA PRO A 180 61.70 -91.87 -10.75
C PRO A 180 61.30 -91.38 -12.15
N GLN A 181 62.30 -91.09 -12.99
CA GLN A 181 62.05 -90.63 -14.35
C GLN A 181 61.31 -91.70 -15.16
N GLY A 182 60.25 -91.30 -15.86
CA GLY A 182 59.41 -92.22 -16.63
C GLY A 182 58.11 -91.56 -17.11
N SER A 183 57.34 -92.32 -17.89
CA SER A 183 56.08 -91.87 -18.49
C SER A 183 55.03 -91.43 -17.46
N LEU A 184 54.92 -92.12 -16.32
CA LEU A 184 53.97 -91.78 -15.25
C LEU A 184 54.26 -90.41 -14.64
N LYS A 185 55.53 -90.09 -14.37
CA LYS A 185 55.95 -88.78 -13.87
C LYS A 185 55.58 -87.66 -14.84
N GLN A 186 55.86 -87.86 -16.13
CA GLN A 186 55.55 -86.87 -17.16
C GLN A 186 54.03 -86.68 -17.34
N SER A 187 53.25 -87.77 -17.32
CA SER A 187 51.80 -87.70 -17.42
C SER A 187 51.16 -86.95 -16.24
N LEU A 188 51.65 -87.17 -15.01
CA LEU A 188 51.16 -86.43 -13.84
C LEU A 188 51.47 -84.93 -13.93
N LYS A 189 52.68 -84.56 -14.36
CA LYS A 189 53.04 -83.15 -14.60
C LYS A 189 52.22 -82.51 -15.71
N ASN A 190 51.99 -83.22 -16.81
CA ASN A 190 51.13 -82.73 -17.90
C ASN A 190 49.68 -82.53 -17.42
N ASN A 191 49.14 -83.45 -16.62
CA ASN A 191 47.80 -83.29 -16.04
C ASN A 191 47.73 -82.14 -15.04
N ALA A 192 48.73 -81.94 -14.19
CA ALA A 192 48.83 -80.77 -13.31
C ALA A 192 48.84 -79.46 -14.11
N GLN A 193 49.62 -79.40 -15.19
CA GLN A 193 49.65 -78.24 -16.08
C GLN A 193 48.33 -78.01 -16.81
N ASN A 194 47.65 -79.07 -17.24
CA ASN A 194 46.32 -78.98 -17.85
C ASN A 194 45.29 -78.45 -16.85
N LEU A 195 45.32 -78.92 -15.59
CA LEU A 195 44.44 -78.42 -14.52
C LEU A 195 44.69 -76.94 -14.23
N LYS A 196 45.96 -76.50 -14.18
CA LYS A 196 46.32 -75.08 -14.07
C LYS A 196 45.78 -74.28 -15.26
N THR A 197 45.87 -74.81 -16.48
CA THR A 197 45.35 -74.16 -17.69
C THR A 197 43.82 -74.06 -17.67
N ILE A 198 43.11 -75.12 -17.26
CA ILE A 198 41.65 -75.12 -17.10
C ILE A 198 41.22 -74.12 -16.03
N HIS A 199 41.94 -74.06 -14.90
CA HIS A 199 41.64 -73.10 -13.84
C HIS A 199 41.70 -71.65 -14.37
N HIS A 200 42.81 -71.29 -15.02
CA HIS A 200 42.98 -69.92 -15.50
C HIS A 200 42.11 -69.58 -16.71
N GLY A 201 41.92 -70.53 -17.63
CA GLY A 201 41.20 -70.30 -18.90
C GLY A 201 39.69 -70.48 -18.81
N GLN A 202 39.18 -71.21 -17.81
CA GLN A 202 37.76 -71.54 -17.71
C GLN A 202 37.16 -71.25 -16.34
N VAL A 203 37.83 -71.64 -15.24
CA VAL A 203 37.28 -71.44 -13.89
C VAL A 203 37.25 -69.96 -13.50
N MET A 204 38.36 -69.23 -13.63
CA MET A 204 38.38 -67.80 -13.27
C MET A 204 37.37 -66.95 -14.08
N PRO A 205 37.26 -67.09 -15.42
CA PRO A 205 36.24 -66.34 -16.18
C PRO A 205 34.81 -66.70 -15.79
N LEU A 206 34.57 -67.96 -15.44
CA LEU A 206 33.27 -68.42 -14.96
C LEU A 206 32.93 -67.84 -13.58
N GLU A 207 33.88 -67.81 -12.64
CA GLU A 207 33.71 -67.16 -11.33
C GLU A 207 33.40 -65.66 -11.48
N GLN A 208 34.10 -64.98 -12.39
CA GLN A 208 33.81 -63.58 -12.69
C GLN A 208 32.39 -63.39 -13.25
N SER A 209 31.96 -64.25 -14.18
CA SER A 209 30.62 -64.20 -14.76
C SER A 209 29.53 -64.50 -13.71
N MET A 210 29.78 -65.46 -12.82
CA MET A 210 28.89 -65.78 -11.69
C MET A 210 28.75 -64.59 -10.74
N SER A 211 29.84 -63.87 -10.46
CA SER A 211 29.82 -62.64 -9.66
C SER A 211 28.97 -61.54 -10.32
N THR A 212 29.13 -61.32 -11.63
CA THR A 212 28.30 -60.37 -12.39
C THR A 212 26.82 -60.74 -12.36
N ILE A 213 26.49 -62.01 -12.61
CA ILE A 213 25.10 -62.50 -12.59
C ILE A 213 24.50 -62.33 -11.19
N ASN A 214 25.25 -62.66 -10.13
CA ASN A 214 24.82 -62.47 -8.74
C ASN A 214 24.46 -60.99 -8.46
N GLN A 215 25.26 -60.04 -8.94
CA GLN A 215 24.96 -58.62 -8.82
C GLN A 215 23.70 -58.23 -9.61
N SER A 216 23.59 -58.64 -10.88
CA SER A 216 22.42 -58.35 -11.71
C SER A 216 21.14 -58.92 -11.13
N ILE A 217 21.18 -60.11 -10.53
CA ILE A 217 20.03 -60.72 -9.83
C ILE A 217 19.61 -59.86 -8.63
N LYS A 218 20.56 -59.39 -7.81
CA LYS A 218 20.25 -58.51 -6.67
C LYS A 218 19.62 -57.18 -7.10
N GLU A 219 20.16 -56.58 -8.16
CA GLU A 219 19.60 -55.34 -8.72
C GLU A 219 18.19 -55.56 -9.27
N LEU A 220 17.97 -56.67 -9.98
CA LEU A 220 16.67 -57.04 -10.50
C LEU A 220 15.66 -57.28 -9.37
N GLN A 221 16.03 -58.04 -8.34
CA GLN A 221 15.22 -58.28 -7.14
C GLN A 221 14.81 -56.97 -6.47
N HIS A 222 15.76 -56.04 -6.33
CA HIS A 222 15.48 -54.73 -5.72
C HIS A 222 14.50 -53.90 -6.56
N LYS A 223 14.69 -53.86 -7.89
CA LYS A 223 13.84 -53.09 -8.81
C LYS A 223 12.45 -53.70 -8.98
N SER A 224 12.35 -55.03 -9.03
CA SER A 224 11.08 -55.76 -9.20
C SER A 224 10.27 -55.83 -7.91
N SER A 225 10.90 -55.66 -6.73
CA SER A 225 10.21 -55.69 -5.45
C SER A 225 9.04 -54.69 -5.41
N GLY A 226 7.87 -55.22 -5.07
CA GLY A 226 6.63 -54.45 -4.95
C GLY A 226 6.13 -53.86 -6.26
N LEU A 227 6.53 -54.40 -7.42
CA LEU A 227 6.14 -53.89 -8.74
C LEU A 227 4.63 -53.71 -8.86
N ARG A 228 3.86 -54.74 -8.50
CA ARG A 228 2.39 -54.70 -8.58
C ARG A 228 1.78 -53.57 -7.76
N VAL A 229 2.30 -53.33 -6.56
CA VAL A 229 1.83 -52.24 -5.68
C VAL A 229 2.19 -50.88 -6.27
N LYS A 230 3.43 -50.72 -6.77
CA LYS A 230 3.88 -49.47 -7.41
C LYS A 230 3.03 -49.13 -8.63
N VAL A 231 2.76 -50.09 -9.51
CA VAL A 231 1.91 -49.87 -10.69
C VAL A 231 0.47 -49.52 -10.28
N ALA A 232 -0.10 -50.23 -9.30
CA ALA A 232 -1.44 -49.92 -8.80
C ALA A 232 -1.54 -48.47 -8.26
N ASN A 233 -0.52 -48.01 -7.52
CA ASN A 233 -0.47 -46.64 -7.01
C ASN A 233 -0.37 -45.60 -8.13
N ILE A 234 0.42 -45.88 -9.17
CA ILE A 234 0.52 -45.01 -10.36
C ILE A 234 -0.84 -44.91 -11.06
N LEU A 235 -1.50 -46.04 -11.31
CA LEU A 235 -2.82 -46.06 -11.95
C LEU A 235 -3.87 -45.32 -11.12
N SER A 236 -3.88 -45.50 -9.79
CA SER A 236 -4.79 -44.78 -8.90
C SER A 236 -4.53 -43.27 -8.88
N SER A 237 -3.26 -42.85 -8.94
CA SER A 237 -2.89 -41.42 -9.01
C SER A 237 -3.31 -40.82 -10.35
N LEU A 238 -3.14 -41.56 -11.45
CA LEU A 238 -3.59 -41.15 -12.78
C LEU A 238 -5.11 -41.04 -12.86
N ASP A 239 -5.86 -41.98 -12.27
CA ASP A 239 -7.32 -41.91 -12.22
C ASP A 239 -7.78 -40.69 -11.43
N SER A 240 -7.14 -40.40 -10.30
CA SER A 240 -7.46 -39.23 -9.48
C SER A 240 -7.19 -37.92 -10.24
N ALA A 241 -6.07 -37.85 -10.97
CA ALA A 241 -5.74 -36.69 -11.79
C ALA A 241 -6.69 -36.53 -12.99
N GLN A 242 -7.05 -37.64 -13.64
CA GLN A 242 -7.98 -37.67 -14.76
C GLN A 242 -9.39 -37.24 -14.32
N ASP A 243 -9.86 -37.72 -13.15
CA ASP A 243 -11.13 -37.30 -12.55
C ASP A 243 -11.14 -35.80 -12.24
N PHE A 244 -10.07 -35.28 -11.64
CA PHE A 244 -9.95 -33.84 -11.38
C PHE A 244 -10.04 -33.01 -12.66
N LEU A 245 -9.37 -33.44 -13.73
CA LEU A 245 -9.40 -32.77 -15.03
C LEU A 245 -10.74 -32.88 -15.76
N GLN A 246 -11.53 -33.93 -15.51
CA GLN A 246 -12.84 -34.07 -16.14
C GLN A 246 -13.95 -33.36 -15.35
N THR A 247 -13.90 -33.42 -14.03
CA THR A 247 -15.04 -33.02 -13.19
C THR A 247 -14.84 -31.69 -12.49
N ARG A 248 -13.60 -31.33 -12.11
CA ARG A 248 -13.34 -30.21 -11.19
C ARG A 248 -12.63 -29.04 -11.84
N ILE A 249 -11.74 -29.26 -12.82
CA ILE A 249 -10.88 -28.20 -13.36
C ILE A 249 -11.66 -27.00 -13.91
N SER A 250 -12.77 -27.24 -14.62
CA SER A 250 -13.61 -26.17 -15.17
C SER A 250 -14.17 -25.29 -14.04
N SER A 251 -14.72 -25.91 -12.99
CA SER A 251 -15.22 -25.18 -11.81
C SER A 251 -14.13 -24.41 -11.07
N VAL A 252 -12.90 -24.97 -11.00
CA VAL A 252 -11.75 -24.32 -10.38
C VAL A 252 -11.34 -23.09 -11.20
N ILE A 253 -11.28 -23.19 -12.53
CA ILE A 253 -10.93 -22.07 -13.39
C ILE A 253 -11.97 -20.95 -13.29
N VAL A 254 -13.26 -21.28 -13.34
CA VAL A 254 -14.33 -20.27 -13.18
C VAL A 254 -14.24 -19.60 -11.81
N LYS A 255 -14.02 -20.38 -10.75
CA LYS A 255 -13.87 -19.86 -9.39
C LYS A 255 -12.67 -18.92 -9.23
N GLU A 256 -11.48 -19.34 -9.68
CA GLU A 256 -10.27 -18.52 -9.57
C GLU A 256 -10.34 -17.29 -10.49
N SER A 257 -10.92 -17.41 -11.68
CA SER A 257 -11.15 -16.28 -12.59
C SER A 257 -12.13 -15.27 -11.99
N SER A 258 -13.22 -15.72 -11.36
CA SER A 258 -14.15 -14.84 -10.65
C SER A 258 -13.49 -14.14 -9.45
N LYS A 259 -12.65 -14.85 -8.70
CA LYS A 259 -11.88 -14.27 -7.60
C LYS A 259 -10.93 -13.18 -8.09
N TYR A 260 -10.21 -13.42 -9.20
CA TYR A 260 -9.35 -12.43 -9.84
C TYR A 260 -10.14 -11.21 -10.34
N GLY A 261 -11.28 -11.43 -11.01
CA GLY A 261 -12.18 -10.35 -11.45
C GLY A 261 -12.67 -9.48 -10.29
N ASN A 262 -13.10 -10.09 -9.18
CA ASN A 262 -13.53 -9.36 -7.99
C ASN A 262 -12.38 -8.58 -7.33
N MET A 263 -11.15 -9.10 -7.37
CA MET A 263 -9.96 -8.40 -6.89
C MET A 263 -9.70 -7.12 -7.70
N ILE A 264 -9.78 -7.21 -9.04
CA ILE A 264 -9.65 -6.04 -9.93
C ILE A 264 -10.74 -5.00 -9.63
N ILE A 265 -12.01 -5.44 -9.54
CA ILE A 265 -13.13 -4.56 -9.20
C ILE A 265 -12.87 -3.83 -7.87
N GLY A 266 -12.42 -4.57 -6.85
CA GLY A 266 -12.09 -3.99 -5.55
C GLY A 266 -11.01 -2.90 -5.63
N TYR A 267 -9.99 -3.06 -6.49
CA TYR A 267 -8.99 -2.00 -6.69
C TYR A 267 -9.60 -0.73 -7.30
N PHE A 268 -10.47 -0.88 -8.31
CA PHE A 268 -11.15 0.28 -8.90
C PHE A 268 -12.11 0.95 -7.92
N GLU A 269 -12.86 0.18 -7.13
CA GLU A 269 -13.72 0.72 -6.07
C GLU A 269 -12.92 1.53 -5.05
N HIS A 270 -11.79 0.99 -4.56
CA HIS A 270 -10.91 1.71 -3.66
C HIS A 270 -10.33 2.99 -4.29
N TYR A 271 -9.93 2.93 -5.55
CA TYR A 271 -9.41 4.10 -6.27
C TYR A 271 -10.48 5.18 -6.43
N LEU A 272 -11.69 4.83 -6.85
CA LEU A 272 -12.78 5.78 -7.03
C LEU A 272 -13.25 6.37 -5.69
N GLN A 273 -13.24 5.58 -4.62
CA GLN A 273 -13.47 6.05 -3.25
C GLN A 273 -12.40 7.07 -2.84
N TRP A 274 -11.13 6.81 -3.14
CA TRP A 274 -10.05 7.75 -2.89
C TRP A 274 -10.21 9.03 -3.72
N VAL A 275 -10.52 8.93 -5.02
CA VAL A 275 -10.80 10.08 -5.88
C VAL A 275 -11.94 10.92 -5.32
N LYS A 276 -13.04 10.28 -4.88
CA LYS A 276 -14.17 10.97 -4.26
C LYS A 276 -13.71 11.78 -3.05
N ILE A 277 -13.04 11.15 -2.08
CA ILE A 277 -12.54 11.80 -0.86
C ILE A 277 -11.56 12.92 -1.21
N SER A 278 -10.64 12.68 -2.13
CA SER A 278 -9.67 13.67 -2.57
C SER A 278 -10.37 14.89 -3.17
N ILE A 279 -11.36 14.73 -4.05
CA ILE A 279 -12.07 15.87 -4.63
C ILE A 279 -12.93 16.60 -3.59
N THR A 280 -13.61 15.87 -2.69
CA THR A 280 -14.53 16.49 -1.74
C THR A 280 -13.81 17.20 -0.58
N GLU A 281 -12.66 16.69 -0.15
CA GLU A 281 -12.02 17.12 1.10
C GLU A 281 -10.60 17.69 0.93
N GLN A 282 -9.80 17.20 -0.04
CA GLN A 282 -8.35 17.49 -0.07
C GLN A 282 -7.94 18.40 -1.23
N ILE A 283 -8.61 18.31 -2.36
CA ILE A 283 -8.33 19.10 -3.56
C ILE A 283 -8.93 20.49 -3.36
N ALA A 284 -8.13 21.50 -3.71
CA ALA A 284 -8.50 22.90 -3.61
C ALA A 284 -8.95 23.28 -2.18
N ALA A 285 -8.12 23.02 -1.18
CA ALA A 285 -8.34 23.50 0.18
C ALA A 285 -8.46 25.04 0.19
N CYS A 286 -9.46 25.59 0.89
CA CYS A 286 -9.70 27.04 0.90
C CYS A 286 -9.06 27.81 2.05
N LYS A 287 -8.23 27.15 2.88
CA LYS A 287 -7.46 27.82 3.94
C LYS A 287 -6.62 29.02 3.49
N PRO A 288 -5.97 29.00 2.31
CA PRO A 288 -5.25 30.18 1.82
C PRO A 288 -6.15 31.41 1.68
N VAL A 289 -7.41 31.23 1.27
CA VAL A 289 -8.38 32.33 1.12
C VAL A 289 -8.77 32.89 2.49
N ALA A 290 -9.09 32.03 3.46
CA ALA A 290 -9.38 32.47 4.83
C ALA A 290 -8.18 33.16 5.49
N THR A 291 -6.97 32.66 5.24
CA THR A 291 -5.73 33.26 5.75
C THR A 291 -5.46 34.62 5.12
N ALA A 292 -5.71 34.78 3.82
CA ALA A 292 -5.59 36.07 3.13
C ALA A 292 -6.60 37.08 3.66
N LEU A 293 -7.85 36.67 3.93
CA LEU A 293 -8.87 37.51 4.55
C LEU A 293 -8.48 37.93 5.97
N ASP A 294 -8.04 36.99 6.81
CA ASP A 294 -7.55 37.28 8.18
C ASP A 294 -6.36 38.25 8.13
N SER A 295 -5.44 38.05 7.20
CA SER A 295 -4.27 38.94 7.04
C SER A 295 -4.67 40.34 6.58
N ALA A 296 -5.66 40.46 5.69
CA ALA A 296 -6.09 41.75 5.16
C ALA A 296 -6.94 42.55 6.16
N VAL A 297 -7.89 41.90 6.83
CA VAL A 297 -8.86 42.58 7.70
C VAL A 297 -8.34 42.65 9.13
N ASP A 298 -8.06 41.52 9.77
CA ASP A 298 -7.70 41.48 11.19
C ASP A 298 -6.29 42.06 11.41
N VAL A 299 -5.31 41.58 10.64
CA VAL A 299 -3.91 42.01 10.81
C VAL A 299 -3.68 43.40 10.22
N PHE A 300 -3.88 43.58 8.91
CA PHE A 300 -3.51 44.83 8.24
C PHE A 300 -4.45 45.99 8.58
N LEU A 301 -5.75 45.85 8.36
CA LEU A 301 -6.69 46.94 8.62
C LEU A 301 -6.82 47.19 10.13
N CYS A 302 -7.22 46.19 10.91
CA CYS A 302 -7.58 46.39 12.31
C CYS A 302 -6.35 46.63 13.19
N SER A 303 -5.38 45.71 13.20
CA SER A 303 -4.23 45.84 14.10
C SER A 303 -3.17 46.87 13.64
N TYR A 304 -2.90 47.01 12.33
CA TYR A 304 -1.86 47.94 11.86
C TYR A 304 -2.34 49.35 11.56
N ILE A 305 -3.62 49.56 11.22
CA ILE A 305 -4.14 50.88 10.87
C ILE A 305 -5.08 51.41 11.96
N ILE A 306 -6.13 50.66 12.29
CA ILE A 306 -7.21 51.14 13.18
C ILE A 306 -6.75 51.24 14.63
N ASP A 307 -6.06 50.24 15.16
CA ASP A 307 -5.55 50.23 16.54
C ASP A 307 -4.61 51.42 16.84
N PRO A 308 -3.56 51.69 16.05
CA PRO A 308 -2.70 52.86 16.26
C PRO A 308 -3.44 54.18 16.08
N MET A 309 -4.36 54.28 15.11
CA MET A 309 -5.18 55.48 14.92
C MET A 309 -6.10 55.71 16.13
N ASN A 310 -6.65 54.65 16.71
CA ASN A 310 -7.45 54.70 17.92
C ASN A 310 -6.64 55.13 19.14
N LEU A 311 -5.43 54.60 19.29
CA LEU A 311 -4.50 55.03 20.33
C LEU A 311 -4.10 56.50 20.17
N PHE A 312 -3.87 56.94 18.92
CA PHE A 312 -3.49 58.32 18.60
C PHE A 312 -4.55 59.33 19.00
N TRP A 313 -5.81 59.17 18.54
CA TRP A 313 -6.86 60.13 18.87
C TRP A 313 -7.21 60.08 20.36
N PHE A 314 -7.13 58.91 21.00
CA PHE A 314 -7.39 58.79 22.44
C PHE A 314 -6.32 59.52 23.27
N GLY A 315 -5.04 59.40 22.90
CA GLY A 315 -3.94 60.09 23.55
C GLY A 315 -3.99 61.60 23.37
N ILE A 316 -4.06 62.08 22.12
CA ILE A 316 -4.10 63.51 21.81
C ILE A 316 -5.42 64.14 22.24
N GLY A 317 -6.53 63.41 22.13
CA GLY A 317 -7.84 63.89 22.58
C GLY A 317 -7.84 64.22 24.06
N LYS A 318 -7.29 63.33 24.90
CA LYS A 318 -7.11 63.62 26.34
C LYS A 318 -6.25 64.85 26.57
N ALA A 319 -5.10 64.96 25.91
CA ALA A 319 -4.23 66.12 26.04
C ALA A 319 -4.94 67.43 25.65
N THR A 320 -5.75 67.39 24.60
CA THR A 320 -6.49 68.56 24.09
C THR A 320 -7.62 68.97 25.03
N ILE A 321 -8.29 68.01 25.67
CA ILE A 321 -9.29 68.28 26.72
C ILE A 321 -8.65 69.02 27.90
N PHE A 322 -7.43 68.65 28.31
CA PHE A 322 -6.70 69.35 29.39
C PHE A 322 -6.10 70.69 28.94
N LEU A 323 -5.80 70.84 27.65
CA LEU A 323 -5.25 72.08 27.08
C LEU A 323 -6.24 73.25 27.23
N LEU A 324 -7.53 73.02 27.08
CA LEU A 324 -8.56 74.07 27.16
C LEU A 324 -8.63 74.75 28.55
N PRO A 325 -8.79 74.02 29.68
CA PRO A 325 -8.64 74.61 31.01
C PRO A 325 -7.26 75.24 31.25
N ALA A 326 -6.19 74.60 30.77
CA ALA A 326 -4.84 75.12 30.94
C ALA A 326 -4.63 76.48 30.27
N ILE A 327 -5.20 76.69 29.07
CA ILE A 327 -5.19 77.99 28.38
C ILE A 327 -5.96 79.03 29.21
N ILE A 328 -7.13 78.69 29.76
CA ILE A 328 -7.92 79.60 30.60
C ILE A 328 -7.14 80.02 31.85
N PHE A 329 -6.54 79.05 32.56
CA PHE A 329 -5.71 79.34 33.73
C PHE A 329 -4.47 80.16 33.37
N ALA A 330 -3.79 79.84 32.26
CA ALA A 330 -2.62 80.58 31.80
C ALA A 330 -2.94 82.03 31.43
N VAL A 331 -4.09 82.30 30.80
CA VAL A 331 -4.55 83.67 30.50
C VAL A 331 -4.84 84.44 31.80
N LYS A 332 -5.52 83.80 32.76
CA LYS A 332 -5.82 84.43 34.06
C LYS A 332 -4.54 84.73 34.84
N LEU A 333 -3.64 83.75 34.97
CA LEU A 333 -2.35 83.91 35.66
C LEU A 333 -1.44 84.93 34.97
N ALA A 334 -1.42 84.99 33.64
CA ALA A 334 -0.62 85.98 32.92
C ALA A 334 -0.98 87.42 33.31
N LYS A 335 -2.25 87.70 33.61
CA LYS A 335 -2.68 89.01 34.13
C LYS A 335 -2.07 89.31 35.51
N TYR A 336 -2.01 88.32 36.40
CA TYR A 336 -1.44 88.47 37.74
C TYR A 336 0.09 88.58 37.69
N TYR A 337 0.78 87.73 36.91
CA TYR A 337 2.23 87.79 36.74
C TYR A 337 2.72 89.12 36.17
N ARG A 338 1.99 89.71 35.20
CA ARG A 338 2.35 91.03 34.65
C ARG A 338 2.22 92.17 35.69
N ARG A 339 1.34 92.02 36.68
CA ARG A 339 1.15 93.01 37.74
C ARG A 339 2.23 92.89 38.82
N MET A 340 2.65 91.66 39.12
CA MET A 340 3.75 91.37 40.04
C MET A 340 5.07 92.01 39.55
N ASP A 341 5.37 91.84 38.26
CA ASP A 341 6.56 92.42 37.60
C ASP A 341 6.58 93.97 37.60
N SER A 342 5.41 94.61 37.68
CA SER A 342 5.31 96.08 37.77
C SER A 342 5.37 96.63 39.19
N GLU A 343 5.17 95.79 40.21
CA GLU A 343 5.19 96.17 41.63
C GLU A 343 6.57 95.89 42.29
N ASP A 344 7.47 95.15 41.62
CA ASP A 344 8.85 94.86 42.05
C ASP A 344 9.88 95.95 41.71
N VAL A 345 9.44 97.10 41.17
CA VAL A 345 10.30 98.29 41.03
C VAL A 345 10.21 99.09 42.31
N TYR A 346 11.16 98.87 43.23
CA TYR A 346 11.42 99.80 44.32
C TYR A 346 12.09 101.05 43.74
N ASP A 347 11.47 102.22 43.90
CA ASP A 347 12.14 103.51 43.73
C ASP A 347 13.31 103.58 44.75
N GLU A 348 14.54 103.86 44.30
CA GLU A 348 15.68 104.22 45.16
C GLU A 348 15.50 105.61 45.78
#